data_AF-A0A1I3GFE8-F1
#
_entry.id   AF-A0A1I3GFE8-F1
#
_cell.length_a   1.000
_cell.length_b   1.000
_cell.length_c   1.000
_cell.angle_alpha   90.00
_cell.angle_beta   90.00
_cell.angle_gamma   90.00
#
_symmetry.space_group_name_H-M   'P 1'
#
loop_
_entity.id
_entity.type
_entity.pdbx_description
1 polymer ?
#
loop_
_entity_poly.entity_id
_entity_poly.type
_entity_poly.pdbx_seq_one_letter_code
_entity_poly.pdbx_strand_id
1 'polypeptide(L)'
;MKPKRTYKTLRPAITSAIRYCKEHDLLADYFAQKEQKEVFDMVNFKWGWNRAMEVQAEEAAKKAAKESADAKTTEFVLNMLREHEPYEKISRLASTSMENVQRIAQKNNLAYN
;
A
#
# COMPACT_ATOMS: atom_id res chain seq x y z
N MET A 1 -39.22 11.61 23.94
CA MET A 1 -38.15 12.44 23.34
C MET A 1 -36.81 11.75 23.61
N LYS A 2 -36.11 11.21 22.62
CA LYS A 2 -34.79 10.58 22.86
C LYS A 2 -33.72 11.68 22.95
N PRO A 3 -32.77 11.62 23.89
CA PRO A 3 -31.75 12.65 24.04
C PRO A 3 -30.87 12.71 22.77
N LYS A 4 -30.67 13.92 22.25
CA LYS A 4 -29.70 14.15 21.17
C LYS A 4 -28.31 13.78 21.69
N ARG A 5 -27.63 12.83 21.06
CA ARG A 5 -26.23 12.52 21.38
C ARG A 5 -25.37 13.72 21.01
N THR A 6 -24.93 14.48 22.01
CA THR A 6 -23.90 15.51 21.85
C THR A 6 -22.55 14.83 21.74
N TYR A 7 -21.92 14.92 20.57
CA TYR A 7 -20.54 14.46 20.40
C TYR A 7 -19.59 15.48 21.02
N LYS A 8 -18.76 15.05 21.97
CA LYS A 8 -17.65 15.87 22.47
C LYS A 8 -16.57 15.92 21.39
N THR A 9 -15.90 17.06 21.24
CA THR A 9 -14.68 17.14 20.40
C THR A 9 -13.58 16.24 21.01
N LEU A 10 -12.60 15.82 20.20
CA LEU A 10 -11.62 14.79 20.57
C LEU A 10 -10.91 15.09 21.90
N ARG A 11 -10.46 16.34 22.11
CA ARG A 11 -9.80 16.77 23.36
C ARG A 11 -10.69 16.58 24.60
N PRO A 12 -11.88 17.20 24.69
CA PRO A 12 -12.80 16.98 25.81
C PRO A 12 -13.19 15.51 26.04
N ALA A 13 -13.30 14.71 24.98
CA ALA A 13 -13.60 13.28 25.10
C ALA A 13 -12.45 12.51 25.77
N ILE A 14 -11.21 12.71 25.29
CA ILE A 14 -10.01 12.07 25.85
C ILE A 14 -9.80 12.50 27.31
N THR A 15 -9.90 13.79 27.62
CA THR A 15 -9.78 14.28 29.00
C THR A 15 -10.84 13.69 29.93
N SER A 16 -12.07 13.49 29.44
CA SER A 16 -13.14 12.83 30.23
C SER A 16 -12.81 11.36 30.47
N ALA A 17 -12.29 10.65 29.47
CA ALA A 17 -11.91 9.24 29.58
C ALA A 17 -10.74 9.03 30.55
N ILE A 18 -9.68 9.85 30.47
CA ILE A 18 -8.54 9.77 31.40
C ILE A 18 -8.99 9.99 32.85
N ARG A 19 -9.88 10.97 33.07
CA ARG A 19 -10.44 11.24 34.40
C ARG A 19 -11.18 10.04 34.96
N TYR A 20 -12.06 9.45 34.16
CA TYR A 20 -12.79 8.24 34.53
C TYR A 20 -11.82 7.11 34.91
N CYS A 21 -10.77 6.88 34.11
CA CYS A 21 -9.79 5.85 34.42
C CYS A 21 -9.09 6.09 35.78
N LYS A 22 -8.72 7.34 36.09
CA LYS A 22 -8.13 7.69 37.39
C LYS A 22 -9.09 7.47 38.56
N GLU A 23 -10.35 7.86 38.41
CA GLU A 23 -11.39 7.72 39.45
C GLU A 23 -11.70 6.25 39.78
N HIS A 24 -11.50 5.35 38.81
CA HIS A 24 -11.77 3.92 38.93
C HIS A 24 -10.51 3.06 39.08
N ASP A 25 -9.36 3.67 39.39
CA ASP A 25 -8.06 3.00 39.56
C ASP A 25 -7.62 2.16 38.34
N LEU A 26 -8.07 2.56 37.14
CA LEU A 26 -7.70 1.94 35.88
C LEU A 26 -6.44 2.62 35.35
N LEU A 27 -5.32 1.89 35.35
CA LEU A 27 -4.04 2.41 34.87
C LEU A 27 -3.62 3.70 35.61
N ALA A 28 -3.99 3.83 36.90
CA ALA A 28 -3.75 5.03 37.69
C ALA A 28 -2.26 5.40 37.72
N ASP A 29 -1.37 4.42 37.91
CA ASP A 29 0.09 4.60 37.86
C ASP A 29 0.58 5.12 36.51
N TYR A 30 0.02 4.60 35.41
CA TYR A 30 0.36 5.05 34.06
C TYR A 30 -0.06 6.50 33.85
N PHE A 31 -1.26 6.91 34.28
CA PHE A 31 -1.71 8.30 34.16
C PHE A 31 -1.17 9.25 35.25
N ALA A 32 -0.51 8.71 36.29
CA ALA A 32 0.24 9.49 37.26
C ALA A 32 1.65 9.80 36.74
N GLN A 33 2.26 8.85 36.01
CA GLN A 33 3.60 8.98 35.43
C GLN A 33 3.59 9.65 34.04
N LYS A 34 2.54 9.44 33.22
CA LYS A 34 2.41 10.03 31.89
C LYS A 34 1.36 11.14 31.87
N GLU A 35 1.63 12.21 31.13
CA GLU A 35 0.72 13.35 31.02
C GLU A 35 -0.46 13.08 30.06
N GLN A 36 -1.54 13.85 30.22
CA GLN A 36 -2.67 13.86 29.27
C GLN A 36 -2.21 14.15 27.83
N LYS A 37 -1.09 14.84 27.67
CA LYS A 37 -0.49 15.15 26.37
C LYS A 37 0.04 13.91 25.66
N GLU A 38 0.66 12.93 26.34
CA GLU A 38 1.12 11.69 25.68
C GLU A 38 -0.04 10.82 25.23
N VAL A 39 -1.08 10.70 26.06
CA VAL A 39 -2.31 9.97 25.69
C VAL A 39 -3.05 10.69 24.58
N PHE A 40 -3.09 12.02 24.65
CA PHE A 40 -3.61 12.83 23.56
C PHE A 40 -2.77 12.62 22.30
N ASP A 41 -1.45 12.69 22.36
CA ASP A 41 -0.53 12.54 21.23
C ASP A 41 -0.50 11.10 20.68
N MET A 42 -0.83 10.09 21.49
CA MET A 42 -1.00 8.69 21.09
C MET A 42 -2.35 8.44 20.42
N VAL A 43 -3.44 9.02 20.92
CA VAL A 43 -4.78 8.90 20.32
C VAL A 43 -4.95 9.85 19.13
N ASN A 44 -4.31 11.02 19.20
CA ASN A 44 -4.09 11.99 18.15
C ASN A 44 -2.82 11.66 17.34
N PHE A 45 -2.18 10.51 17.59
CA PHE A 45 -1.30 9.84 16.64
C PHE A 45 -2.23 9.44 15.51
N LYS A 46 -2.61 10.46 14.72
CA LYS A 46 -3.17 10.35 13.41
C LYS A 46 -2.36 9.23 12.80
N TRP A 47 -3.00 8.08 12.67
CA TRP A 47 -2.82 7.31 11.46
C TRP A 47 -2.84 8.36 10.36
N GLY A 48 -1.66 8.70 9.83
CA GLY A 48 -1.48 9.90 9.04
C GLY A 48 -2.26 9.69 7.78
N TRP A 49 -3.57 9.96 7.79
CA TRP A 49 -4.48 9.46 6.77
C TRP A 49 -4.09 10.03 5.41
N ASN A 50 -3.67 11.29 5.39
CA ASN A 50 -3.03 11.91 4.24
C ASN A 50 -1.78 11.14 3.80
N ARG A 51 -0.89 10.79 4.73
CA ARG A 51 0.32 10.01 4.43
C ARG A 51 0.00 8.60 3.95
N ALA A 52 -1.02 7.94 4.50
CA ALA A 52 -1.48 6.62 4.07
C ALA A 52 -2.09 6.68 2.66
N MET A 53 -2.86 7.73 2.36
CA MET A 53 -3.39 7.99 1.01
C MET A 53 -2.29 8.34 0.01
N GLU A 54 -1.29 9.13 0.39
CA GLU A 54 -0.11 9.41 -0.44
C GLU A 54 0.66 8.14 -0.76
N VAL A 55 0.94 7.30 0.23
CA VAL A 55 1.62 6.02 0.03
C VAL A 55 0.79 5.11 -0.89
N GLN A 56 -0.52 5.04 -0.69
CA GLN A 56 -1.40 4.28 -1.57
C GLN A 56 -1.36 4.79 -3.02
N ALA A 57 -1.41 6.11 -3.23
CA ALA A 57 -1.33 6.71 -4.55
C ALA A 57 0.04 6.46 -5.22
N GLU A 58 1.13 6.56 -4.46
CA GLU A 58 2.48 6.28 -4.94
C GLU A 58 2.66 4.81 -5.33
N GLU A 59 2.18 3.88 -4.50
CA GLU A 59 2.21 2.45 -4.78
C GLU A 59 1.34 2.09 -6.00
N ALA A 60 0.15 2.68 -6.11
CA ALA A 60 -0.72 2.50 -7.27
C ALA A 60 -0.04 3.01 -8.56
N ALA A 61 0.62 4.18 -8.51
CA ALA A 61 1.35 4.73 -9.65
C ALA A 61 2.56 3.84 -10.03
N LYS A 62 3.33 3.36 -9.05
CA LYS A 62 4.44 2.43 -9.29
C LYS A 62 3.96 1.12 -9.90
N LYS A 63 2.84 0.57 -9.41
CA LYS A 63 2.24 -0.66 -9.94
C LYS A 63 1.77 -0.46 -11.38
N ALA A 64 1.05 0.62 -11.67
CA ALA A 64 0.60 0.95 -13.01
C ALA A 64 1.77 1.16 -13.99
N ALA A 65 2.84 1.85 -13.55
CA ALA A 65 4.04 2.03 -14.35
C ALA A 65 4.74 0.69 -14.67
N LYS A 66 4.84 -0.20 -13.67
CA LYS A 66 5.41 -1.53 -13.85
C LYS A 66 4.57 -2.38 -14.81
N GLU A 67 3.25 -2.42 -14.63
CA GLU A 67 2.33 -3.14 -15.53
C GLU A 67 2.40 -2.59 -16.97
N SER A 68 2.53 -1.28 -17.14
CA SER A 68 2.69 -0.66 -18.47
C SER A 68 4.01 -1.04 -19.14
N ALA A 69 5.12 -1.07 -18.37
CA ALA A 69 6.42 -1.50 -18.88
C ALA A 69 6.38 -2.98 -19.26
N ASP A 70 5.83 -3.84 -18.40
CA ASP A 70 5.69 -5.27 -18.65
C ASP A 70 4.82 -5.54 -19.89
N ALA A 71 3.73 -4.77 -20.09
CA ALA A 71 2.88 -4.87 -21.27
C ALA A 71 3.64 -4.51 -22.56
N LYS A 72 4.41 -3.41 -22.58
CA LYS A 72 5.23 -3.01 -23.72
C LYS A 72 6.30 -4.04 -24.06
N THR A 73 7.00 -4.56 -23.04
CA THR A 73 7.99 -5.62 -23.23
C THR A 73 7.34 -6.89 -23.79
N THR A 74 6.17 -7.26 -23.29
CA THR A 74 5.42 -8.43 -23.78
C THR A 74 5.00 -8.25 -25.23
N GLU A 75 4.48 -7.09 -25.62
CA GLU A 75 4.10 -6.78 -26.99
C GLU A 75 5.31 -6.82 -27.94
N PHE A 76 6.43 -6.23 -27.53
CA PHE A 76 7.67 -6.29 -28.29
C PHE A 76 8.15 -7.74 -28.49
N VAL A 77 8.15 -8.56 -27.43
CA VAL A 77 8.49 -9.99 -27.53
C VAL A 77 7.55 -10.73 -28.49
N LEU A 78 6.24 -10.49 -28.40
CA LEU A 78 5.27 -11.13 -29.29
C LEU A 78 5.48 -10.77 -30.76
N ASN A 79 5.78 -9.50 -31.06
CA ASN A 79 6.07 -9.08 -32.44
C ASN A 79 7.32 -9.79 -32.96
N MET A 80 8.41 -9.83 -32.19
CA MET A 80 9.64 -10.51 -32.60
C MET A 80 9.47 -12.03 -32.78
N LEU A 81 8.66 -12.67 -31.94
CA LEU A 81 8.33 -14.09 -32.06
C LEU A 81 7.57 -14.39 -33.36
N ARG A 82 6.65 -13.50 -33.77
CA ARG A 82 5.94 -13.63 -35.04
C ARG A 82 6.86 -13.47 -36.25
N GLU A 83 7.91 -12.67 -36.12
CA GLU A 83 8.99 -12.53 -37.13
C GLU A 83 10.01 -13.67 -37.09
N HIS A 84 9.78 -14.72 -36.28
CA HIS A 84 10.69 -15.86 -36.13
C HIS A 84 12.10 -15.50 -35.68
N GLU A 85 12.26 -14.40 -34.93
CA GLU A 85 13.57 -13.98 -34.42
C GLU A 85 14.08 -14.95 -33.33
N PRO A 86 15.40 -15.24 -33.27
CA PRO A 86 15.97 -16.16 -32.27
C PRO A 86 15.76 -15.68 -30.84
N TYR A 87 15.49 -16.60 -29.90
CA TYR A 87 15.19 -16.27 -28.51
C TYR A 87 16.30 -15.49 -27.81
N GLU A 88 17.57 -15.78 -28.11
CA GLU A 88 18.73 -15.05 -27.58
C GLU A 88 18.70 -13.57 -28.01
N LYS A 89 18.31 -13.29 -29.26
CA LYS A 89 18.22 -11.94 -29.80
C LYS A 89 17.04 -11.19 -29.19
N ILE A 90 15.89 -11.84 -29.07
CA ILE A 90 14.69 -11.28 -28.42
C ILE A 90 15.00 -10.93 -26.96
N SER A 91 15.62 -11.85 -26.22
CA SER A 91 16.01 -11.66 -24.82
C SER A 91 16.91 -10.42 -24.64
N ARG A 92 17.93 -10.27 -25.50
CA ARG A 92 18.83 -9.10 -25.47
C ARG A 92 18.11 -7.80 -25.80
N LEU A 93 17.30 -7.76 -26.86
CA LEU A 93 16.64 -6.53 -27.31
C LEU A 93 15.50 -6.09 -26.38
N ALA A 94 14.72 -7.04 -25.88
CA ALA A 94 13.63 -6.79 -24.94
C ALA A 94 14.12 -6.59 -23.49
N SER A 95 15.42 -6.76 -23.25
CA SER A 95 16.03 -6.70 -21.90
C SER A 95 15.31 -7.59 -20.88
N THR A 96 14.97 -8.80 -21.30
CA THR A 96 14.25 -9.81 -20.48
C THR A 96 14.98 -11.14 -20.54
N SER A 97 14.81 -12.02 -19.55
CA SER A 97 15.43 -13.35 -19.58
C SER A 97 14.89 -14.22 -20.73
N MET A 98 15.73 -15.13 -21.24
CA MET A 98 15.32 -16.13 -22.22
C MET A 98 14.17 -17.01 -21.73
N GLU A 99 14.19 -17.39 -20.45
CA GLU A 99 13.08 -18.14 -19.82
C GLU A 99 11.75 -17.38 -19.94
N ASN A 100 11.76 -16.06 -19.75
CA ASN A 100 10.55 -15.26 -19.91
C ASN A 100 10.09 -15.20 -21.39
N VAL A 101 11.03 -15.11 -22.34
CA VAL A 101 10.72 -15.18 -23.78
C VAL A 101 10.06 -16.53 -24.12
N GLN A 102 10.65 -17.64 -23.68
CA GLN A 102 10.12 -19.00 -23.88
C GLN A 102 8.73 -19.16 -23.26
N ARG A 103 8.54 -18.66 -22.04
CA ARG A 103 7.24 -18.66 -21.35
C ARG A 103 6.19 -17.86 -22.13
N ILE A 104 6.53 -16.69 -22.66
CA ILE A 104 5.64 -15.89 -23.52
C ILE A 104 5.31 -16.66 -24.80
N ALA A 105 6.30 -17.28 -25.44
CA ALA A 105 6.12 -18.07 -26.64
C ALA A 105 5.17 -19.28 -26.40
N GLN A 106 5.40 -20.05 -25.34
CA GLN A 106 4.56 -21.19 -24.95
C GLN A 106 3.12 -20.77 -24.66
N LYS A 107 2.93 -19.71 -23.85
CA LYS A 107 1.57 -19.22 -23.51
C LYS A 107 0.77 -18.74 -24.71
N ASN A 108 1.45 -18.29 -25.77
CA ASN A 108 0.83 -17.73 -26.96
C ASN A 108 0.89 -18.67 -28.17
N ASN A 109 1.29 -19.93 -27.99
CA ASN A 109 1.47 -20.92 -29.07
C ASN A 109 2.41 -20.44 -30.20
N LEU A 110 3.43 -19.65 -29.84
CA LEU A 110 4.51 -19.17 -30.73
C LEU A 110 5.86 -19.83 -30.38
N ALA A 111 5.82 -20.94 -29.63
CA ALA A 111 7.02 -21.72 -29.34
C ALA A 111 7.58 -22.29 -30.65
N TYR A 112 8.89 -22.15 -30.86
CA TYR A 112 9.57 -22.84 -31.94
C TYR A 112 9.74 -24.31 -31.52
N ASN A 113 9.55 -25.21 -32.47
CA ASN A 113 9.76 -26.64 -32.28
C ASN A 113 11.24 -26.98 -32.18
#